data_AF-A0A0U5B2P8-F1
#
_entry.id   AF-A0A0U5B2P8-F1
#
_cell.length_a   1.000
_cell.length_b   1.000
_cell.length_c   1.000
_cell.angle_alpha   90.00
_cell.angle_beta   90.00
_cell.angle_gamma   90.00
#
_symmetry.space_group_name_H-M   'P 1'
#
loop_
_entity.id
_entity.type
_entity.pdbx_description
1 polymer ?
#
loop_
_entity_poly.entity_id
_entity_poly.type
_entity_poly.pdbx_seq_one_letter_code
_entity_poly.pdbx_strand_id
1 'polypeptide(L)'
;MFRDARKCAGLSREEAAFRIKVATKSLSNYEDGKTVPGPDVVIGMSREYGRPDITQRYCREYCPIGARYGYIHLDNISMNLSDIWMKLRQELKEALAAIEAGEDIVINKRGPEDFTPAEWDELMLHTDQFMDVEHNIEILKIRLGEMTDVSQLVSQHNQKMIDRGYARKGVSV
;
A
#
# COMPACT_ATOMS: atom_id res chain seq x y z
N MET A 1 -2.14 2.15 -17.63
CA MET A 1 -1.43 2.56 -16.40
C MET A 1 -0.21 3.44 -16.69
N PHE A 2 0.97 2.88 -17.04
CA PHE A 2 2.21 3.68 -17.16
C PHE A 2 2.14 4.80 -18.20
N ARG A 3 1.58 4.50 -19.38
CA ARG A 3 1.40 5.47 -20.46
C ARG A 3 0.49 6.63 -20.03
N ASP A 4 -0.61 6.30 -19.38
CA ASP A 4 -1.63 7.27 -18.97
C ASP A 4 -1.06 8.19 -17.90
N ALA A 5 -0.36 7.62 -16.92
CA ALA A 5 0.34 8.39 -15.89
C ALA A 5 1.36 9.38 -16.49
N ARG A 6 2.21 8.92 -17.43
CA ARG A 6 3.16 9.81 -18.11
C ARG A 6 2.45 10.95 -18.84
N LYS A 7 1.36 10.65 -19.56
CA LYS A 7 0.58 11.66 -20.29
C LYS A 7 -0.06 12.67 -19.34
N CYS A 8 -0.61 12.22 -18.20
CA CYS A 8 -1.14 13.11 -17.16
C CYS A 8 -0.05 14.02 -16.58
N ALA A 9 1.18 13.53 -16.47
CA ALA A 9 2.34 14.33 -16.06
C ALA A 9 2.85 15.29 -17.16
N GLY A 10 2.26 15.27 -18.37
CA GLY A 10 2.65 16.14 -19.48
C GLY A 10 4.00 15.83 -20.11
N LEU A 11 4.60 14.67 -19.81
CA LEU A 11 5.95 14.33 -20.28
C LEU A 11 5.91 13.64 -21.65
N SER A 12 6.85 14.02 -22.53
CA SER A 12 7.14 13.21 -23.73
C SER A 12 7.74 11.86 -23.34
N ARG A 13 7.72 10.88 -24.24
CA ARG A 13 8.30 9.56 -23.94
C ARG A 13 9.81 9.66 -23.79
N GLU A 14 10.46 10.47 -24.62
CA GLU A 14 11.90 10.71 -24.64
C GLU A 14 12.34 11.37 -23.32
N GLU A 15 11.61 12.39 -22.88
CA GLU A 15 11.87 13.09 -21.62
C GLU A 15 11.67 12.16 -20.41
N ALA A 16 10.57 11.40 -20.37
CA ALA A 16 10.32 10.45 -19.30
C ALA A 16 11.40 9.35 -19.25
N ALA A 17 11.78 8.80 -20.40
CA ALA A 17 12.82 7.79 -20.48
C ALA A 17 14.17 8.30 -19.97
N PHE A 18 14.53 9.54 -20.32
CA PHE A 18 15.73 10.20 -19.80
C PHE A 18 15.69 10.36 -18.27
N ARG A 19 14.59 10.88 -17.71
CA ARG A 19 14.43 11.10 -16.27
C ARG A 19 14.44 9.80 -15.45
N ILE A 20 13.78 8.76 -15.97
CA ILE A 20 13.71 7.42 -15.34
C ILE A 20 14.98 6.60 -15.61
N LYS A 21 15.87 7.08 -16.48
CA LYS A 21 17.14 6.44 -16.86
C LYS A 21 16.96 5.08 -17.54
N VAL A 22 16.02 5.01 -18.47
CA VAL A 22 15.78 3.84 -19.33
C VAL A 22 15.85 4.25 -20.79
N ALA A 23 16.09 3.29 -21.70
CA ALA A 23 16.00 3.58 -23.12
C ALA A 23 14.54 3.90 -23.52
N THR A 24 14.34 4.87 -24.41
CA THR A 24 13.00 5.25 -24.93
C THR A 24 12.24 4.04 -25.50
N LYS A 25 12.96 3.10 -26.12
CA LYS A 25 12.41 1.84 -26.62
C LYS A 25 11.92 0.94 -25.49
N SER A 26 12.66 0.83 -24.39
CA SER A 26 12.24 0.07 -23.20
C SER A 26 10.99 0.68 -22.58
N LEU A 27 10.97 2.01 -22.42
CA LEU A 27 9.77 2.70 -21.92
C LEU A 27 8.55 2.45 -22.83
N SER A 28 8.71 2.50 -24.15
CA SER A 28 7.64 2.14 -25.09
C SER A 28 7.16 0.71 -24.89
N ASN A 29 8.06 -0.25 -24.68
CA ASN A 29 7.67 -1.64 -24.44
C ASN A 29 6.92 -1.81 -23.11
N TYR A 30 7.32 -1.09 -22.05
CA TYR A 30 6.59 -1.08 -20.77
C TYR A 30 5.18 -0.49 -20.92
N GLU A 31 5.05 0.63 -21.63
CA GLU A 31 3.77 1.29 -21.90
C GLU A 31 2.82 0.45 -22.77
N ASP A 32 3.38 -0.37 -23.66
CA ASP A 32 2.63 -1.27 -24.54
C ASP A 32 2.32 -2.62 -23.88
N GLY A 33 2.81 -2.88 -22.66
CA GLY A 33 2.66 -4.17 -21.98
C GLY A 33 3.48 -5.31 -22.60
N LYS A 34 4.48 -5.00 -23.45
CA LYS A 34 5.35 -6.00 -24.08
C LYS A 34 6.37 -6.60 -23.12
N THR A 35 6.81 -5.80 -22.16
CA THR A 35 7.76 -6.20 -21.12
C THR A 35 7.31 -5.61 -19.79
N VAL A 36 7.57 -6.31 -18.69
CA VAL A 36 7.29 -5.81 -17.33
C VAL A 36 8.50 -4.98 -16.86
N PRO A 37 8.31 -3.73 -16.41
CA PRO A 37 9.40 -2.95 -15.83
C PRO A 37 9.87 -3.55 -14.49
N GLY A 38 11.14 -3.36 -14.14
CA GLY A 38 11.65 -3.69 -12.81
C GLY A 38 11.06 -2.77 -11.73
N PRO A 39 11.00 -3.19 -10.46
CA PRO A 39 10.43 -2.37 -9.38
C PRO A 39 11.12 -1.01 -9.21
N ASP A 40 12.43 -0.95 -9.42
CA ASP A 40 13.25 0.26 -9.39
C ASP A 40 12.84 1.27 -10.47
N VAL A 41 12.58 0.78 -11.69
CA VAL A 41 12.05 1.58 -12.80
C VAL A 41 10.66 2.12 -12.45
N VAL A 42 9.83 1.32 -11.80
CA VAL A 42 8.47 1.74 -11.39
C VAL A 42 8.50 2.79 -10.27
N ILE A 43 9.43 2.69 -9.33
CA ILE A 43 9.67 3.75 -8.34
C ILE A 43 10.05 5.05 -9.06
N GLY A 44 10.93 4.97 -10.07
CA GLY A 44 11.27 6.10 -10.94
C GLY A 44 10.04 6.67 -11.65
N MET A 45 9.20 5.83 -12.27
CA MET A 45 7.95 6.25 -12.90
C MET A 45 7.00 6.94 -11.92
N SER A 46 6.78 6.35 -10.75
CA SER A 46 5.92 6.92 -9.70
C SER A 46 6.36 8.32 -9.31
N ARG A 47 7.68 8.52 -9.13
CA ARG A 47 8.26 9.81 -8.77
C ARG A 47 8.15 10.82 -9.90
N GLU A 48 8.62 10.47 -11.09
CA GLU A 48 8.68 11.41 -12.22
C GLU A 48 7.29 11.75 -12.78
N TYR A 49 6.30 10.87 -12.59
CA TYR A 49 4.94 11.11 -13.03
C TYR A 49 4.06 11.74 -11.93
N GLY A 50 4.55 11.90 -10.70
CA GLY A 50 3.75 12.39 -9.57
C GLY A 50 2.55 11.49 -9.25
N ARG A 51 2.72 10.17 -9.40
CA ARG A 51 1.65 9.17 -9.32
C ARG A 51 2.03 8.04 -8.36
N PRO A 52 1.90 8.26 -7.03
CA PRO A 52 2.28 7.30 -6.00
C PRO A 52 1.54 5.96 -6.08
N ASP A 53 0.30 5.98 -6.57
CA ASP A 53 -0.56 4.80 -6.77
C ASP A 53 0.05 3.76 -7.71
N ILE A 54 0.93 4.16 -8.63
CA ILE A 54 1.55 3.25 -9.60
C ILE A 54 2.34 2.14 -8.88
N THR A 55 3.00 2.45 -7.76
CA THR A 55 3.78 1.44 -7.03
C THR A 55 2.90 0.35 -6.42
N GLN A 56 1.78 0.74 -5.82
CA GLN A 56 0.79 -0.19 -5.27
C GLN A 56 0.18 -1.05 -6.38
N ARG A 57 -0.29 -0.40 -7.45
CA ARG A 57 -0.90 -1.09 -8.60
C ARG A 57 0.08 -2.05 -9.25
N TYR A 58 1.34 -1.63 -9.43
CA TYR A 58 2.38 -2.51 -9.94
C TYR A 58 2.59 -3.73 -9.04
N CYS A 59 2.66 -3.53 -7.72
CA CYS A 59 2.83 -4.64 -6.78
C CYS A 59 1.67 -5.64 -6.91
N ARG A 60 0.42 -5.17 -7.00
CA ARG A 60 -0.73 -6.06 -7.16
C ARG A 60 -0.80 -6.74 -8.53
N GLU A 61 -0.48 -6.03 -9.61
CA GLU A 61 -0.63 -6.53 -10.98
C GLU A 61 0.55 -7.41 -11.43
N TYR A 62 1.78 -7.16 -10.95
CA TYR A 62 3.00 -7.80 -11.47
C TYR A 62 3.85 -8.51 -10.41
N CYS A 63 3.71 -8.21 -9.12
CA CYS A 63 4.45 -8.90 -8.06
C CYS A 63 3.61 -10.06 -7.49
N PRO A 64 4.11 -11.30 -7.44
CA PRO A 64 3.37 -12.43 -6.87
C PRO A 64 2.96 -12.24 -5.40
N ILE A 65 3.76 -11.51 -4.63
CA ILE A 65 3.45 -11.17 -3.24
C ILE A 65 2.29 -10.18 -3.20
N GLY A 66 2.38 -9.08 -3.94
CA GLY A 66 1.34 -8.06 -3.99
C GLY A 66 0.02 -8.56 -4.59
N ALA A 67 0.08 -9.48 -5.55
CA ALA A 67 -1.11 -10.13 -6.11
C ALA A 67 -1.90 -10.93 -5.06
N ARG A 68 -1.21 -11.47 -4.04
CA ARG A 68 -1.84 -12.27 -2.99
C ARG A 68 -2.23 -11.46 -1.76
N TYR A 69 -1.45 -10.42 -1.42
CA TYR A 69 -1.57 -9.71 -0.13
C TYR A 69 -1.84 -8.21 -0.26
N GLY A 70 -1.67 -7.60 -1.43
CA GLY A 70 -1.96 -6.17 -1.61
C GLY A 70 -3.44 -5.92 -1.87
N TYR A 71 -3.95 -4.75 -1.50
CA TYR A 71 -5.37 -4.40 -1.72
C TYR A 71 -5.67 -3.93 -3.15
N ILE A 72 -6.94 -4.00 -3.53
CA ILE A 72 -7.41 -3.42 -4.80
C ILE A 72 -7.20 -1.91 -4.74
N HIS A 73 -6.65 -1.33 -5.80
CA HIS A 73 -6.60 0.12 -5.91
C HIS A 73 -8.02 0.67 -6.12
N LEU A 74 -8.49 1.54 -5.22
CA LEU A 74 -9.81 2.15 -5.32
C LEU A 74 -9.70 3.45 -6.11
N ASP A 75 -10.34 3.51 -7.28
CA ASP A 75 -10.33 4.66 -8.20
C ASP A 75 -11.70 5.33 -8.37
N ASN A 76 -12.75 4.79 -7.73
CA ASN A 76 -14.11 5.32 -7.74
C ASN A 76 -14.55 5.83 -6.34
N ILE A 77 -13.66 6.55 -5.67
CA ILE A 77 -13.88 7.13 -4.34
C ILE A 77 -13.43 8.60 -4.30
N SER A 78 -13.86 9.34 -3.28
CA SER A 78 -13.35 10.69 -3.03
C SER A 78 -11.90 10.66 -2.56
N MET A 79 -11.04 11.44 -3.20
CA MET A 79 -9.64 11.64 -2.80
C MET A 79 -9.45 12.90 -1.94
N ASN A 80 -10.54 13.52 -1.47
CA ASN A 80 -10.45 14.60 -0.49
C ASN A 80 -9.97 14.05 0.85
N LEU A 81 -8.97 14.71 1.45
CA LEU A 81 -8.39 14.28 2.73
C LEU A 81 -9.43 14.20 3.86
N SER A 82 -10.41 15.11 3.88
CA SER A 82 -11.51 15.09 4.85
C SER A 82 -12.32 13.81 4.79
N ASP A 83 -12.60 13.33 3.57
CA ASP A 83 -13.47 12.18 3.33
C ASP A 83 -12.72 10.89 3.67
N ILE A 84 -11.44 10.83 3.29
CA ILE A 84 -10.52 9.74 3.68
C ILE A 84 -10.40 9.67 5.21
N TRP A 85 -10.20 10.80 5.89
CA TRP A 85 -10.14 10.83 7.36
C TRP A 85 -11.46 10.44 8.02
N MET A 86 -12.59 10.87 7.45
CA MET A 86 -13.91 10.49 7.94
C MET A 86 -14.10 8.97 7.85
N LYS A 87 -13.78 8.37 6.70
CA LYS A 87 -13.90 6.92 6.48
C LYS A 87 -12.93 6.15 7.35
N LEU A 88 -11.65 6.54 7.41
CA LEU A 88 -10.67 5.92 8.31
C LEU A 88 -11.10 5.97 9.77
N ARG A 89 -11.68 7.10 10.23
CA ARG A 89 -12.23 7.21 11.59
C ARG A 89 -13.41 6.28 11.82
N GLN A 90 -14.22 6.02 10.80
CA GLN A 90 -15.31 5.05 10.88
C GLN A 90 -14.74 3.63 11.01
N GLU A 91 -13.83 3.22 10.13
CA GLU A 91 -13.21 1.88 10.21
C GLU A 91 -12.50 1.65 11.54
N LEU A 92 -11.81 2.66 12.07
CA LEU A 92 -11.15 2.56 13.38
C LEU A 92 -12.14 2.33 14.52
N LYS A 93 -13.36 2.88 14.44
CA LYS A 93 -14.41 2.62 15.45
C LYS A 93 -14.96 1.22 15.33
N GLU A 94 -15.18 0.74 14.11
CA GLU A 94 -15.66 -0.61 13.82
C GLU A 94 -14.63 -1.65 14.30
N ALA A 95 -13.34 -1.44 14.01
CA ALA A 95 -12.25 -2.26 14.51
C ALA A 95 -12.12 -2.23 16.05
N LEU A 96 -12.31 -1.06 16.69
CA LEU A 96 -12.31 -0.99 18.15
C LEU A 96 -13.47 -1.78 18.75
N ALA A 97 -14.68 -1.65 18.20
CA ALA A 97 -15.83 -2.44 18.64
C ALA A 97 -15.61 -3.96 18.41
N ALA A 98 -14.92 -4.34 17.33
CA ALA A 98 -14.55 -5.73 17.07
C ALA A 98 -13.54 -6.28 18.08
N ILE A 99 -12.57 -5.45 18.52
CA ILE A 99 -11.66 -5.81 19.62
C ILE A 99 -12.47 -6.07 20.91
N GLU A 100 -13.35 -5.14 21.26
CA GLU A 100 -14.16 -5.24 22.48
C GLU A 100 -15.07 -6.48 22.47
N ALA A 101 -15.67 -6.80 21.32
CA ALA A 101 -16.50 -8.00 21.16
C ALA A 101 -15.69 -9.30 21.20
N GLY A 102 -14.47 -9.29 20.64
CA GLY A 102 -13.63 -10.48 20.54
C GLY A 102 -12.70 -10.74 21.73
N GLU A 103 -12.67 -9.86 22.74
CA GLU A 103 -11.71 -9.95 23.86
C GLU A 103 -11.85 -11.27 24.62
N ASP A 104 -13.08 -11.68 24.94
CA ASP A 104 -13.34 -12.93 25.67
C ASP A 104 -12.98 -14.18 24.85
N ILE A 105 -13.07 -14.10 23.51
CA ILE A 105 -12.77 -15.21 22.59
C ILE A 105 -11.29 -15.60 22.67
N VAL A 106 -10.41 -14.60 22.83
CA VAL A 106 -8.95 -14.81 22.80
C VAL A 106 -8.35 -15.14 24.17
N ILE A 107 -9.13 -15.08 25.25
CA ILE A 107 -8.65 -15.37 26.61
C ILE A 107 -8.14 -16.82 26.69
N ASN A 108 -6.91 -16.97 27.21
CA ASN A 108 -6.23 -18.25 27.39
C ASN A 108 -5.98 -19.07 26.10
N LYS A 109 -6.17 -18.51 24.91
CA LYS A 109 -5.85 -19.16 23.63
C LYS A 109 -4.38 -18.91 23.28
N ARG A 110 -3.65 -19.94 22.89
CA ARG A 110 -2.21 -19.89 22.52
C ARG A 110 -1.99 -20.28 21.07
N GLY A 111 -2.84 -21.13 20.53
CA GLY A 111 -2.81 -21.55 19.13
C GLY A 111 -4.21 -21.81 18.57
N PRO A 112 -4.33 -22.00 17.24
CA PRO A 112 -5.61 -22.30 16.59
C PRO A 112 -6.34 -23.51 17.18
N GLU A 113 -5.60 -24.48 17.74
CA GLU A 113 -6.12 -25.67 18.41
C GLU A 113 -6.92 -25.39 19.69
N ASP A 114 -6.73 -24.22 20.31
CA ASP A 114 -7.45 -23.84 21.53
C ASP A 114 -8.84 -23.27 21.25
N PHE A 115 -9.17 -23.00 19.98
CA PHE A 115 -10.45 -22.46 19.54
C PHE A 115 -11.41 -23.58 19.15
N THR A 116 -12.66 -23.44 19.58
CA THR A 116 -13.75 -24.15 18.91
C THR A 116 -13.94 -23.59 17.50
N PRO A 117 -14.51 -24.36 16.55
CA PRO A 117 -14.77 -23.84 15.20
C PRO A 117 -15.61 -22.55 15.19
N ALA A 118 -16.60 -22.44 16.09
CA ALA A 118 -17.44 -21.24 16.19
C ALA A 118 -16.66 -20.01 16.69
N GLU A 119 -15.85 -20.17 17.75
CA GLU A 119 -14.97 -19.11 18.25
C GLU A 119 -13.96 -18.65 17.17
N TRP A 120 -13.44 -19.59 16.39
CA TRP A 120 -12.51 -19.28 15.31
C TRP A 120 -13.18 -18.46 14.19
N ASP A 121 -14.36 -18.89 13.75
CA ASP A 121 -15.12 -18.17 12.73
C ASP A 121 -15.49 -16.75 13.21
N GLU A 122 -15.89 -16.61 14.47
CA GLU A 122 -16.21 -15.32 15.10
C GLU A 122 -14.96 -14.43 15.22
N LEU A 123 -13.82 -14.99 15.64
CA LEU A 123 -12.55 -14.26 15.68
C LEU A 123 -12.14 -13.76 14.29
N MET A 124 -12.28 -14.60 13.25
CA MET A 124 -11.97 -14.20 11.87
C MET A 124 -12.91 -13.10 11.37
N LEU A 125 -14.20 -13.15 11.73
CA LEU A 125 -15.16 -12.09 11.41
C LEU A 125 -14.76 -10.75 12.07
N HIS A 126 -14.37 -10.76 13.35
CA HIS A 126 -13.86 -9.57 14.01
C HIS A 126 -12.55 -9.08 13.40
N THR A 127 -11.69 -10.01 12.98
CA THR A 127 -10.39 -9.69 12.40
C THR A 127 -10.53 -9.03 11.01
N ASP A 128 -11.59 -9.32 10.26
CA ASP A 128 -11.85 -8.72 8.96
C ASP A 128 -11.96 -7.19 9.03
N GLN A 129 -12.44 -6.65 10.15
CA GLN A 129 -12.54 -5.19 10.38
C GLN A 129 -11.18 -4.48 10.36
N PHE A 130 -10.09 -5.19 10.68
CA PHE A 130 -8.74 -4.62 10.57
C PHE A 130 -8.28 -4.48 9.11
N MET A 131 -8.80 -5.30 8.20
CA MET A 131 -8.48 -5.22 6.77
C MET A 131 -9.03 -3.92 6.17
N ASP A 132 -10.22 -3.50 6.61
CA ASP A 132 -10.81 -2.22 6.19
C ASP A 132 -10.00 -1.02 6.68
N VAL A 133 -9.51 -1.08 7.93
CA VAL A 133 -8.59 -0.07 8.47
C VAL A 133 -7.30 -0.03 7.67
N GLU A 134 -6.69 -1.18 7.38
CA GLU A 134 -5.44 -1.25 6.62
C GLU A 134 -5.60 -0.69 5.20
N HIS A 135 -6.68 -1.05 4.50
CA HIS A 135 -6.95 -0.54 3.15
C HIS A 135 -7.17 0.98 3.16
N ASN A 136 -7.88 1.52 4.16
CA ASN A 136 -8.05 2.97 4.32
C ASN A 136 -6.73 3.70 4.64
N ILE A 137 -5.85 3.10 5.44
CA ILE A 137 -4.51 3.63 5.69
C ILE A 137 -3.70 3.64 4.38
N GLU A 138 -3.84 2.62 3.55
CA GLU A 138 -3.17 2.57 2.25
C GLU A 138 -3.65 3.68 1.31
N ILE A 139 -4.97 3.93 1.25
CA ILE A 139 -5.55 5.05 0.48
C ILE A 139 -5.04 6.40 1.01
N LEU A 140 -4.97 6.57 2.33
CA LEU A 140 -4.39 7.77 2.94
C LEU A 140 -2.93 7.94 2.54
N LYS A 141 -2.12 6.86 2.54
CA LYS A 141 -0.72 6.91 2.10
C LYS A 141 -0.59 7.33 0.64
N ILE A 142 -1.44 6.82 -0.25
CA ILE A 142 -1.44 7.23 -1.66
C ILE A 142 -1.71 8.73 -1.77
N ARG A 143 -2.76 9.21 -1.08
CA ARG A 143 -3.12 10.63 -1.10
C ARG A 143 -2.01 11.52 -0.54
N LEU A 144 -1.38 11.11 0.56
CA LEU A 144 -0.23 11.82 1.12
C LEU A 144 0.97 11.80 0.17
N GLY A 145 1.17 10.71 -0.58
CA GLY A 145 2.23 10.58 -1.59
C GLY A 145 2.12 11.58 -2.73
N GLU A 146 0.93 12.14 -2.99
CA GLU A 146 0.74 13.20 -3.97
C GLU A 146 1.17 14.57 -3.43
N MET A 147 1.33 14.69 -2.11
CA MET A 147 1.62 15.95 -1.41
C MET A 147 3.00 15.96 -0.74
N THR A 148 3.59 14.79 -0.48
CA THR A 148 4.85 14.63 0.24
C THR A 148 5.56 13.32 -0.10
N ASP A 149 6.85 13.22 0.26
CA ASP A 149 7.61 11.98 0.14
C ASP A 149 7.29 11.04 1.31
N VAL A 150 6.33 10.15 1.10
CA VAL A 150 5.93 9.14 2.10
C VAL A 150 7.08 8.17 2.40
N SER A 151 8.02 7.94 1.48
CA SER A 151 9.18 7.06 1.73
C SER A 151 10.10 7.64 2.80
N GLN A 152 10.22 8.98 2.85
CA GLN A 152 10.96 9.68 3.89
C GLN A 152 10.26 9.53 5.25
N LEU A 153 8.93 9.66 5.30
CA LEU A 153 8.14 9.46 6.53
C LEU A 153 8.29 8.03 7.08
N VAL A 154 8.26 7.03 6.20
CA VAL A 154 8.49 5.62 6.56
C VAL A 154 9.92 5.42 7.08
N SER A 155 10.91 6.00 6.41
CA SER A 155 12.31 5.88 6.83
C SER A 155 12.55 6.49 8.22
N GLN A 156 11.96 7.66 8.49
CA GLN A 156 12.01 8.30 9.81
C GLN A 156 11.29 7.45 10.88
N HIS A 157 10.13 6.87 10.54
CA HIS A 157 9.43 5.95 11.43
C HIS A 157 10.29 4.72 11.76
N ASN A 158 10.90 4.09 10.75
CA ASN A 158 11.73 2.91 10.93
C ASN A 158 12.95 3.20 11.81
N GLN A 159 13.62 4.34 11.60
CA GLN A 159 14.74 4.75 12.46
C GLN A 159 14.29 4.92 13.91
N LYS A 160 13.15 5.57 14.14
CA LYS A 160 12.54 5.70 15.48
C LYS A 160 12.24 4.35 16.12
N MET A 161 11.82 3.34 15.36
CA MET A 161 11.58 1.99 15.90
C MET A 161 12.88 1.29 16.31
N ILE A 162 13.96 1.47 15.53
CA ILE A 162 15.29 0.96 15.86
C ILE A 162 15.83 1.66 17.13
N ASP A 163 15.72 2.98 17.21
CA ASP A 163 16.23 3.76 18.34
C ASP A 163 15.53 3.41 19.66
N ARG A 164 14.25 3.01 19.59
CA ARG A 164 13.47 2.54 20.74
C ARG A 164 13.69 1.06 21.08
N GLY A 165 14.48 0.33 20.30
CA GLY A 165 14.74 -1.09 20.50
C GLY A 165 13.60 -2.03 20.09
N TYR A 166 12.59 -1.54 19.38
CA TYR A 166 11.50 -2.38 18.84
C TYR A 166 11.95 -3.20 17.62
N ALA A 167 13.01 -2.78 16.94
CA ALA A 167 13.64 -3.52 15.85
C ALA A 167 15.16 -3.56 16.02
N ARG A 168 15.78 -4.70 15.70
CA ARG A 168 17.25 -4.80 15.64
C ARG A 168 17.73 -4.27 14.29
N LYS A 169 18.84 -3.52 14.27
CA LYS A 169 19.48 -3.06 13.04
C LYS A 169 20.02 -4.30 12.29
N GLY A 170 19.37 -4.70 11.19
CA GLY A 170 19.74 -5.86 10.39
C GLY A 170 19.81 -5.50 8.90
N VAL A 171 21.03 -5.61 8.35
CA VAL A 171 21.53 -5.46 6.96
C VAL A 171 20.66 -4.64 5.99
N SER A 172 21.23 -3.52 5.55
CA SER A 172 20.85 -2.71 4.38
C SER A 172 20.13 -3.49 3.27
N VAL A 173 18.94 -3.01 2.91
CA VAL A 173 18.31 -3.25 1.61
C VAL A 173 18.77 -2.13 0.67
#